data_AF-A0A3B5AC29-F1
#
_entry.id   AF-A0A3B5AC29-F1
#
_cell.length_a   1.000
_cell.length_b   1.000
_cell.length_c   1.000
_cell.angle_alpha   90.00
_cell.angle_beta   90.00
_cell.angle_gamma   90.00
#
_symmetry.space_group_name_H-M   'P 1'
#
loop_
_entity.id
_entity.type
_entity.pdbx_description
1 polymer ?
#
loop_
_entity_poly.entity_id
_entity_poly.type
_entity_poly.pdbx_seq_one_letter_code
_entity_poly.pdbx_strand_id
1 'polypeptide(L)'
;MEPHVICYDVEKDLLPLVLSNCQYSLERGHEMISQYDLPRIQQQILTRFLQGKPLITRTEIPTLVNTQERDYETIFNTVKGKVPQAIVSSLIRNAVSRELKSYSEVCEALKVVELLLGFLSMTGGDPIMKLVTYLQDILKMAQNIDRNVLQALGRCRLTHCVSLWQLLSSLKSEHMLRLKREPFSEYPAEYQVPLTEEDKLKLKGFISKGNMDQWLLEMHEFLLLVLGRLRATDDYSPLWSVIETVAAYMDRKGVEVPLYVEENFPENLQLSQIVETWKYAVTAKQDWMMEG
;
A
#
# COMPACT_ATOMS: atom_id res chain seq x y z
N MET A 1 8.42 -33.21 -15.55
CA MET A 1 7.63 -31.95 -15.44
C MET A 1 6.61 -31.78 -16.58
N GLU A 2 6.62 -32.64 -17.60
CA GLU A 2 5.70 -32.58 -18.76
C GLU A 2 4.28 -33.22 -18.62
N PRO A 3 3.86 -33.92 -17.54
CA PRO A 3 2.60 -34.66 -17.61
C PRO A 3 1.36 -33.76 -17.58
N HIS A 4 1.48 -32.52 -17.10
CA HIS A 4 0.34 -31.61 -16.86
C HIS A 4 0.05 -30.63 -18.01
N VAL A 5 0.99 -30.45 -18.95
CA VAL A 5 0.82 -29.55 -20.10
C VAL A 5 0.52 -30.38 -21.35
N ILE A 6 -0.24 -29.83 -22.28
CA ILE A 6 -0.45 -30.45 -23.60
C ILE A 6 0.82 -30.23 -24.41
N CYS A 7 1.51 -31.31 -24.75
CA CYS A 7 2.74 -31.29 -25.52
C CYS A 7 2.62 -32.35 -26.63
N TYR A 8 2.98 -31.97 -27.85
CA TYR A 8 3.03 -32.87 -29.02
C TYR A 8 4.04 -32.33 -30.03
N ASP A 9 4.61 -33.23 -30.82
CA ASP A 9 5.47 -32.93 -31.95
C ASP A 9 4.69 -33.13 -33.26
N VAL A 10 4.78 -32.16 -34.17
CA VAL A 10 4.00 -32.18 -35.41
C VAL A 10 4.44 -33.32 -36.34
N GLU A 11 5.74 -33.56 -36.48
CA GLU A 11 6.29 -34.53 -37.42
C GLU A 11 6.23 -35.96 -36.86
N LYS A 12 6.46 -36.11 -35.56
CA LYS A 12 6.53 -37.42 -34.91
C LYS A 12 5.16 -37.92 -34.43
N ASP A 13 4.28 -37.02 -34.00
CA ASP A 13 3.03 -37.40 -33.36
C ASP A 13 1.81 -37.15 -34.25
N LEU A 14 1.68 -35.95 -34.81
CA LEU A 14 0.48 -35.58 -35.57
C LEU A 14 0.50 -36.09 -37.01
N LEU A 15 1.62 -35.95 -37.72
CA LEU A 15 1.72 -36.34 -39.13
C LEU A 15 1.44 -37.85 -39.34
N PRO A 16 2.02 -38.79 -38.55
CA PRO A 16 1.71 -40.21 -38.70
C PRO A 16 0.26 -40.53 -38.33
N LEU A 17 -0.30 -39.82 -37.34
CA LEU A 17 -1.70 -39.97 -36.94
C LEU A 17 -2.63 -39.58 -38.09
N VAL A 18 -2.43 -38.41 -38.72
CA VAL A 18 -3.25 -37.94 -39.84
C VAL A 18 -3.13 -38.87 -41.04
N LEU A 19 -1.90 -39.25 -41.42
CA LEU A 19 -1.66 -40.14 -42.56
C LEU A 19 -2.27 -41.53 -42.34
N SER A 20 -2.24 -42.07 -41.11
CA SER A 20 -2.85 -43.37 -40.78
C SER A 20 -4.39 -43.39 -40.88
N ASN A 21 -5.03 -42.22 -40.92
CA ASN A 21 -6.48 -42.07 -41.07
C ASN A 21 -6.85 -41.46 -42.45
N CYS A 22 -5.90 -41.42 -43.40
CA CYS A 22 -6.15 -41.11 -44.80
C CYS A 22 -6.47 -42.40 -45.56
N GLN A 23 -7.66 -42.46 -46.15
CA GLN A 23 -8.10 -43.57 -46.99
C GLN A 23 -8.05 -43.16 -48.46
N TYR A 24 -7.56 -44.05 -49.31
CA TYR A 24 -7.52 -43.85 -50.75
C TYR A 24 -8.55 -44.75 -51.41
N SER A 25 -9.50 -44.16 -52.14
CA SER A 25 -10.46 -44.89 -52.97
C SER A 25 -10.16 -44.68 -54.44
N LEU A 26 -10.14 -45.77 -55.21
CA LEU A 26 -9.93 -45.75 -56.65
C LEU A 26 -11.21 -46.24 -57.34
N GLU A 27 -12.00 -45.31 -57.88
CA GLU A 27 -13.15 -45.67 -58.72
C GLU A 27 -12.68 -45.90 -60.17
N ARG A 28 -13.19 -46.96 -60.83
CA ARG A 28 -12.77 -47.30 -62.20
C ARG A 28 -13.05 -46.14 -63.16
N GLY A 29 -11.99 -45.49 -63.63
CA GLY A 29 -12.03 -44.44 -64.65
C GLY A 29 -11.91 -43.00 -64.14
N HIS A 30 -11.71 -42.77 -62.84
CA HIS A 30 -11.49 -41.43 -62.26
C HIS A 30 -10.18 -41.35 -61.44
N GLU A 31 -9.74 -40.12 -61.12
CA GLU A 31 -8.54 -39.85 -60.31
C GLU A 31 -8.66 -40.40 -58.88
N MET A 32 -7.52 -40.67 -58.23
CA MET A 32 -7.45 -41.18 -56.85
C MET A 32 -8.02 -40.14 -55.87
N ILE A 33 -9.11 -40.49 -55.19
CA ILE A 33 -9.72 -39.62 -54.17
C ILE A 33 -9.13 -40.00 -52.81
N SER A 34 -8.58 -39.00 -52.11
CA SER A 34 -8.14 -39.14 -50.71
C SER A 34 -9.22 -38.61 -49.77
N GLN A 35 -9.58 -39.41 -48.77
CA GLN A 35 -10.59 -39.07 -47.77
C GLN A 35 -10.04 -39.26 -46.36
N TYR A 36 -10.19 -38.24 -45.52
CA TYR A 36 -9.75 -38.26 -44.13
C TYR A 36 -10.91 -38.59 -43.20
N ASP A 37 -10.71 -39.55 -42.30
CA ASP A 37 -11.65 -39.86 -41.22
C ASP A 37 -11.47 -38.87 -40.06
N LEU A 38 -12.05 -37.68 -40.21
CA LEU A 38 -11.96 -36.61 -39.21
C LEU A 38 -12.48 -37.02 -37.82
N PRO A 39 -13.62 -37.75 -37.68
CA PRO A 39 -14.07 -38.24 -36.38
C PRO A 39 -13.03 -39.10 -35.67
N ARG A 40 -12.37 -40.01 -36.40
CA ARG A 40 -11.35 -40.89 -35.84
C ARG A 40 -10.07 -40.14 -35.47
N ILE A 41 -9.65 -39.19 -36.30
CA ILE A 41 -8.52 -38.30 -36.01
C ILE A 41 -8.79 -37.51 -34.72
N GLN A 42 -9.98 -36.90 -34.61
CA GLN A 42 -10.40 -36.14 -33.42
C GLN A 42 -10.37 -37.01 -32.15
N GLN A 43 -10.92 -38.23 -32.21
CA GLN A 43 -10.92 -39.13 -31.06
C GLN A 43 -9.51 -39.54 -30.63
N GLN A 44 -8.61 -39.79 -31.59
CA GLN A 44 -7.22 -40.13 -31.29
C GLN A 44 -6.46 -38.95 -30.68
N ILE A 45 -6.69 -37.72 -31.16
CA ILE A 45 -6.11 -36.51 -30.57
C ILE A 45 -6.60 -36.31 -29.13
N LEU A 46 -7.91 -36.41 -28.91
CA LEU A 46 -8.51 -36.27 -27.58
C LEU A 46 -7.92 -37.28 -26.60
N THR A 47 -7.86 -38.55 -27.00
CA THR A 47 -7.41 -39.64 -26.12
C THR A 47 -5.91 -39.55 -25.83
N ARG A 48 -5.07 -39.20 -26.82
CA ARG A 48 -3.61 -39.25 -26.67
C ARG A 48 -3.01 -37.99 -26.05
N PHE A 49 -3.53 -36.80 -26.35
CA PHE A 49 -2.88 -35.53 -25.96
C PHE A 49 -3.68 -34.72 -24.93
N LEU A 50 -5.01 -34.84 -24.93
CA LEU A 50 -5.89 -33.96 -24.15
C LEU A 50 -6.48 -34.63 -22.91
N GLN A 51 -6.80 -35.93 -22.99
CA GLN A 51 -7.44 -36.67 -21.91
C GLN A 51 -6.50 -36.81 -20.70
N GLY A 52 -7.04 -36.54 -19.50
CA GLY A 52 -6.30 -36.63 -18.24
C GLY A 52 -5.43 -35.41 -17.93
N LYS A 53 -5.43 -34.37 -18.77
CA LYS A 53 -4.74 -33.11 -18.47
C LYS A 53 -5.54 -32.30 -17.43
N PRO A 54 -4.90 -31.79 -16.37
CA PRO A 54 -5.58 -31.01 -15.34
C PRO A 54 -5.95 -29.62 -15.84
N LEU A 55 -6.93 -28.98 -15.21
CA LEU A 55 -7.17 -27.55 -15.36
C LEU A 55 -6.10 -26.79 -14.57
N ILE A 56 -5.26 -26.01 -15.24
CA ILE A 56 -4.23 -25.21 -14.59
C ILE A 56 -4.87 -23.98 -13.94
N THR A 57 -4.90 -23.95 -12.61
CA THR A 57 -5.38 -22.79 -11.82
C THR A 57 -4.26 -21.77 -11.64
N ARG A 58 -4.61 -20.48 -11.54
CA ARG A 58 -3.66 -19.38 -11.28
C ARG A 58 -3.24 -19.25 -9.81
N THR A 59 -3.25 -20.36 -9.08
CA THR A 59 -2.86 -20.41 -7.66
C THR A 59 -1.35 -20.62 -7.59
N GLU A 60 -0.66 -19.87 -6.72
CA GLU A 60 0.77 -20.06 -6.42
C GLU A 60 1.73 -19.81 -7.61
N ILE A 61 1.38 -18.91 -8.52
CA ILE A 61 2.30 -18.46 -9.56
C ILE A 61 3.55 -17.88 -8.88
N PRO A 62 4.77 -18.41 -9.15
CA PRO A 62 6.00 -17.87 -8.61
C PRO A 62 6.14 -16.40 -9.01
N THR A 63 5.81 -15.53 -8.08
CA THR A 63 5.78 -14.08 -8.30
C THR A 63 6.87 -13.48 -7.43
N LEU A 64 7.78 -12.74 -8.05
CA LEU A 64 8.70 -11.89 -7.31
C LEU A 64 7.90 -10.73 -6.75
N VAL A 65 7.56 -10.79 -5.46
CA VAL A 65 7.00 -9.65 -4.74
C VAL A 65 8.16 -8.78 -4.29
N ASN A 66 8.26 -7.55 -4.81
CA ASN A 66 9.26 -6.61 -4.31
C ASN A 66 8.89 -6.23 -2.87
N THR A 67 9.56 -6.84 -1.89
CA THR A 67 9.40 -6.53 -0.46
C THR A 67 9.68 -5.07 -0.08
N GLN A 68 10.21 -4.24 -1.00
CA GLN A 68 10.40 -2.81 -0.78
C GLN A 68 9.07 -2.03 -0.80
N GLU A 69 8.05 -2.51 -1.51
CA GLU A 69 6.68 -1.97 -1.44
C GLU A 69 5.85 -2.84 -0.49
N ARG A 70 6.04 -2.65 0.82
CA ARG A 70 5.12 -3.22 1.80
C ARG A 70 3.74 -2.58 1.58
N ASP A 71 2.77 -3.39 1.18
CA ASP A 71 1.37 -2.96 1.09
C ASP A 71 0.81 -2.77 2.51
N TYR A 72 1.06 -1.58 3.05
CA TYR A 72 0.61 -1.20 4.38
C TYR A 72 -0.92 -1.16 4.48
N GLU A 73 -1.64 -0.92 3.38
CA GLU A 73 -3.11 -0.97 3.40
C GLU A 73 -3.59 -2.39 3.74
N THR A 74 -3.05 -3.40 3.07
CA THR A 74 -3.34 -4.81 3.36
C THR A 74 -2.87 -5.21 4.76
N ILE A 75 -1.69 -4.76 5.19
CA ILE A 75 -1.17 -5.02 6.54
C ILE A 75 -2.12 -4.42 7.59
N PHE A 76 -2.56 -3.16 7.43
CA PHE A 76 -3.45 -2.50 8.39
C PHE A 76 -4.79 -3.21 8.48
N ASN A 77 -5.37 -3.59 7.35
CA ASN A 77 -6.64 -4.32 7.33
C ASN A 77 -6.52 -5.69 8.02
N THR A 78 -5.41 -6.40 7.78
CA THR A 78 -5.14 -7.69 8.44
C THR A 78 -4.94 -7.52 9.95
N VAL A 79 -4.18 -6.51 10.37
CA VAL A 79 -3.96 -6.21 11.79
C VAL A 79 -5.27 -5.80 12.46
N LYS A 80 -6.08 -4.92 11.87
CA LYS A 80 -7.39 -4.51 12.39
C LYS A 80 -8.32 -5.71 12.61
N GLY A 81 -8.27 -6.71 11.72
CA GLY A 81 -9.05 -7.95 11.85
C GLY A 81 -8.59 -8.89 12.97
N LYS A 82 -7.32 -8.82 13.40
CA LYS A 82 -6.73 -9.70 14.43
C LYS A 82 -6.57 -9.02 15.79
N VAL A 83 -6.31 -7.72 15.80
CA VAL A 83 -6.03 -6.90 16.98
C VAL A 83 -6.79 -5.58 16.81
N PRO A 84 -7.90 -5.37 17.54
CA PRO A 84 -8.64 -4.11 17.54
C PRO A 84 -7.69 -2.90 17.64
N GLN A 85 -7.76 -2.01 16.65
CA GLN A 85 -6.91 -0.82 16.59
C GLN A 85 -7.67 0.42 17.07
N ALA A 86 -6.99 1.27 17.81
CA ALA A 86 -7.50 2.53 18.34
C ALA A 86 -6.51 3.67 18.07
N ILE A 87 -7.09 4.87 17.93
CA ILE A 87 -6.33 6.09 17.69
C ILE A 87 -5.59 6.50 18.97
N VAL A 88 -4.30 6.85 18.88
CA VAL A 88 -3.57 7.39 20.04
C VAL A 88 -4.10 8.78 20.41
N SER A 89 -4.35 9.00 21.71
CA SER A 89 -4.76 10.32 22.22
C SER A 89 -3.72 11.40 21.92
N SER A 90 -4.16 12.65 21.81
CA SER A 90 -3.28 13.81 21.59
C SER A 90 -2.17 13.92 22.64
N LEU A 91 -2.47 13.58 23.91
CA LEU A 91 -1.49 13.52 24.99
C LEU A 91 -0.37 12.52 24.70
N ILE A 92 -0.72 11.31 24.24
CA ILE A 92 0.28 10.28 23.91
C ILE A 92 1.07 10.69 22.67
N ARG A 93 0.42 11.24 21.63
CA ARG A 93 1.11 11.74 20.44
C ARG A 93 2.16 12.77 20.81
N ASN A 94 1.76 13.81 21.56
CA ASN A 94 2.66 14.87 21.98
C ASN A 94 3.81 14.35 22.86
N ALA A 95 3.54 13.37 23.73
CA ALA A 95 4.58 12.74 24.54
C ALA A 95 5.58 11.95 23.67
N VAL A 96 5.11 11.18 22.69
CA VAL A 96 5.96 10.44 21.75
C VAL A 96 6.81 11.41 20.90
N SER A 97 6.18 12.43 20.31
CA SER A 97 6.88 13.43 19.49
C SER A 97 7.94 14.22 20.27
N ARG A 98 7.71 14.46 21.58
CA ARG A 98 8.69 15.15 22.44
C ARG A 98 9.86 14.26 22.88
N GLU A 99 9.61 12.95 22.99
CA GLU A 99 10.64 11.98 23.37
C GLU A 99 11.62 11.73 22.22
N LEU A 100 11.12 11.62 20.98
CA LEU A 100 11.92 11.35 19.79
C LEU A 100 12.42 12.68 19.20
N LYS A 101 13.65 13.09 19.56
CA LYS A 101 14.18 14.42 19.22
C LYS A 101 14.99 14.44 17.94
N SER A 102 15.56 13.31 17.54
CA SER A 102 16.42 13.19 16.36
C SER A 102 15.72 12.42 15.23
N TYR A 103 16.13 12.72 14.00
CA TYR A 103 15.66 11.99 12.82
C TYR A 103 15.98 10.49 12.90
N SER A 104 17.11 10.12 13.51
CA SER A 104 17.51 8.72 13.69
C SER A 104 16.57 7.98 14.64
N GLU A 105 16.23 8.58 15.79
CA GLU A 105 15.30 7.99 16.76
C GLU A 105 13.91 7.79 16.14
N VAL A 106 13.41 8.76 15.36
CA VAL A 106 12.12 8.63 14.66
C VAL A 106 12.17 7.52 13.61
N CYS A 107 13.26 7.42 12.83
CA CYS A 107 13.43 6.35 11.84
C CYS A 107 13.52 4.97 12.50
N GLU A 108 14.21 4.85 13.62
CA GLU A 108 14.29 3.60 14.38
C GLU A 108 12.93 3.22 14.97
N ALA A 109 12.23 4.16 15.61
CA ALA A 109 10.89 3.95 16.13
C ALA A 109 9.92 3.49 15.04
N LEU A 110 9.94 4.14 13.87
CA LEU A 110 9.12 3.75 12.72
C LEU A 110 9.44 2.32 12.29
N LYS A 111 10.72 1.97 12.10
CA LYS A 111 11.13 0.59 11.73
C LYS A 111 10.65 -0.45 12.73
N VAL A 112 10.74 -0.15 14.03
CA VAL A 112 10.23 -1.03 15.09
C VAL A 112 8.71 -1.23 14.95
N VAL A 113 7.95 -0.17 14.70
CA VAL A 113 6.50 -0.26 14.51
C VAL A 113 6.12 -0.98 13.22
N GLU A 114 6.86 -0.76 12.12
CA GLU A 114 6.67 -1.48 10.86
C GLU A 114 6.95 -2.98 11.00
N LEU A 115 7.96 -3.34 11.79
CA LEU A 115 8.23 -4.73 12.15
C LEU A 115 7.09 -5.32 12.98
N LEU A 116 6.64 -4.61 14.03
CA LEU A 116 5.51 -5.01 14.86
C LEU A 116 4.26 -5.27 14.03
N LEU A 117 3.90 -4.35 13.13
CA LEU A 117 2.75 -4.50 12.23
C LEU A 117 2.86 -5.75 11.36
N GLY A 118 4.06 -6.06 10.84
CA GLY A 118 4.32 -7.29 10.10
C GLY A 118 4.14 -8.57 10.94
N PHE A 119 4.53 -8.55 12.22
CA PHE A 119 4.29 -9.69 13.12
C PHE A 119 2.81 -9.82 13.50
N LEU A 120 2.15 -8.70 13.82
CA LEU A 120 0.74 -8.70 14.22
C LEU A 120 -0.18 -9.10 13.06
N SER A 121 0.18 -8.75 11.82
CA SER A 121 -0.59 -9.19 10.64
C SER A 121 -0.54 -10.72 10.49
N MET A 122 0.52 -11.37 10.93
CA MET A 122 0.66 -12.84 10.90
C MET A 122 0.04 -13.49 12.13
N THR A 123 0.36 -13.00 13.32
CA THR A 123 0.13 -13.70 14.59
C THR A 123 -1.00 -13.13 15.46
N GLY A 124 -1.47 -11.92 15.18
CA GLY A 124 -2.34 -11.19 16.09
C GLY A 124 -1.64 -10.82 17.39
N GLY A 125 -2.39 -10.64 18.48
CA GLY A 125 -1.84 -10.28 19.78
C GLY A 125 -2.91 -9.71 20.72
N ASP A 126 -2.56 -9.61 22.00
CA ASP A 126 -3.44 -9.00 23.00
C ASP A 126 -3.47 -7.47 22.85
N PRO A 127 -4.62 -6.85 22.50
CA PRO A 127 -4.71 -5.41 22.24
C PRO A 127 -4.24 -4.53 23.40
N ILE A 128 -4.41 -5.00 24.65
CA ILE A 128 -4.05 -4.25 25.85
C ILE A 128 -2.58 -4.40 26.26
N MET A 129 -1.86 -5.36 25.67
CA MET A 129 -0.44 -5.58 25.94
C MET A 129 0.38 -4.34 25.54
N LYS A 130 1.29 -3.92 26.42
CA LYS A 130 2.21 -2.82 26.14
C LYS A 130 3.16 -3.18 25.01
N LEU A 131 3.46 -2.23 24.13
CA LEU A 131 4.40 -2.44 23.02
C LEU A 131 5.76 -2.96 23.52
N VAL A 132 6.30 -2.33 24.57
CA VAL A 132 7.61 -2.70 25.14
C VAL A 132 7.60 -4.13 25.70
N THR A 133 6.51 -4.55 26.35
CA THR A 133 6.35 -5.94 26.81
C THR A 133 6.37 -6.90 25.63
N TYR A 134 5.64 -6.60 24.55
CA TYR A 134 5.64 -7.46 23.36
C TYR A 134 7.04 -7.54 22.70
N LEU A 135 7.73 -6.40 22.58
CA LEU A 135 9.10 -6.33 22.04
C LEU A 135 10.11 -7.13 22.88
N GLN A 136 9.98 -7.07 24.19
CA GLN A 136 10.89 -7.73 25.12
C GLN A 136 10.58 -9.21 25.30
N ASP A 137 9.31 -9.56 25.48
CA ASP A 137 8.92 -10.90 25.93
C ASP A 137 8.55 -11.83 24.78
N ILE A 138 8.00 -11.29 23.68
CA ILE A 138 7.58 -12.07 22.51
C ILE A 138 8.63 -12.00 21.41
N LEU A 139 8.97 -10.80 20.95
CA LEU A 139 9.92 -10.63 19.83
C LEU A 139 11.40 -10.71 20.25
N LYS A 140 11.69 -10.68 21.56
CA LYS A 140 13.05 -10.80 22.12
C LYS A 140 14.06 -9.82 21.51
N MET A 141 13.62 -8.59 21.23
CA MET A 141 14.44 -7.60 20.51
C MET A 141 14.64 -6.27 21.25
N ALA A 142 14.03 -6.08 22.43
CA ALA A 142 14.10 -4.81 23.17
C ALA A 142 15.55 -4.36 23.44
N GLN A 143 16.48 -5.29 23.69
CA GLN A 143 17.89 -5.01 23.93
C GLN A 143 18.63 -4.39 22.73
N ASN A 144 18.07 -4.49 21.52
CA ASN A 144 18.64 -3.94 20.30
C ASN A 144 18.02 -2.58 19.91
N ILE A 145 17.13 -2.03 20.74
CA ILE A 145 16.41 -0.78 20.48
C ILE A 145 16.96 0.30 21.41
N ASP A 146 17.15 1.50 20.87
CA ASP A 146 17.56 2.66 21.66
C ASP A 146 16.61 2.92 22.84
N ARG A 147 17.17 3.38 23.97
CA ARG A 147 16.43 3.60 25.21
C ARG A 147 15.35 4.68 25.04
N ASN A 148 15.61 5.76 24.32
CA ASN A 148 14.65 6.83 24.09
C ASN A 148 13.49 6.32 23.22
N VAL A 149 13.79 5.48 22.23
CA VAL A 149 12.78 4.80 21.41
C VAL A 149 11.90 3.89 22.26
N LEU A 150 12.48 3.03 23.11
CA LEU A 150 11.70 2.21 24.03
C LEU A 150 10.85 3.04 25.00
N GLN A 151 11.38 4.16 25.50
CA GLN A 151 10.66 5.06 26.38
C GLN A 151 9.46 5.72 25.67
N ALA A 152 9.63 6.13 24.40
CA ALA A 152 8.56 6.66 23.57
C ALA A 152 7.46 5.60 23.37
N LEU A 153 7.84 4.40 22.92
CA LEU A 153 6.92 3.30 22.64
C LEU A 153 6.27 2.72 23.90
N GLY A 154 6.90 2.84 25.07
CA GLY A 154 6.39 2.34 26.36
C GLY A 154 5.07 2.96 26.82
N ARG A 155 4.68 4.09 26.20
CA ARG A 155 3.39 4.76 26.41
C ARG A 155 2.25 4.14 25.59
N CYS A 156 2.56 3.20 24.71
CA CYS A 156 1.62 2.62 23.75
C CYS A 156 1.39 1.11 23.99
N ARG A 157 0.30 0.61 23.38
CA ARG A 157 -0.15 -0.78 23.41
C ARG A 157 -0.30 -1.33 22.00
N LEU A 158 -0.49 -2.64 21.84
CA LEU A 158 -0.68 -3.27 20.53
C LEU A 158 -1.90 -2.72 19.77
N THR A 159 -2.92 -2.24 20.49
CA THR A 159 -4.07 -1.54 19.87
C THR A 159 -3.70 -0.23 19.18
N HIS A 160 -2.53 0.36 19.46
CA HIS A 160 -2.13 1.66 18.91
C HIS A 160 -1.24 1.57 17.67
N CYS A 161 -0.85 0.37 17.22
CA CYS A 161 0.23 0.20 16.23
C CYS A 161 -0.01 0.94 14.91
N VAL A 162 -1.23 0.89 14.35
CA VAL A 162 -1.55 1.57 13.09
C VAL A 162 -1.48 3.08 13.26
N SER A 163 -2.09 3.61 14.33
CA SER A 163 -2.04 5.06 14.61
C SER A 163 -0.63 5.55 14.93
N LEU A 164 0.21 4.69 15.53
CA LEU A 164 1.59 5.01 15.82
C LEU A 164 2.46 5.00 14.57
N TRP A 165 2.20 4.11 13.61
CA TRP A 165 2.84 4.15 12.30
C TRP A 165 2.54 5.47 11.59
N GLN A 166 1.28 5.89 11.57
CA GLN A 166 0.84 7.15 10.95
C GLN A 166 1.54 8.37 11.59
N LEU A 167 1.62 8.40 12.93
CA LEU A 167 2.34 9.45 13.64
C LEU A 167 3.84 9.45 13.30
N LEU A 168 4.50 8.30 13.38
CA LEU A 168 5.95 8.20 13.20
C LEU A 168 6.37 8.45 11.75
N SER A 169 5.55 8.04 10.78
CA SER A 169 5.79 8.33 9.37
C SER A 169 5.66 9.83 9.08
N SER A 170 4.65 10.52 9.65
CA SER A 170 4.52 11.97 9.59
C SER A 170 5.73 12.66 10.22
N LEU A 171 6.07 12.30 11.46
CA LEU A 171 7.23 12.86 12.16
C LEU A 171 8.53 12.69 11.37
N LYS A 172 8.73 11.55 10.71
CA LYS A 172 9.88 11.32 9.84
C LYS A 172 9.94 12.38 8.72
N SER A 173 8.84 12.58 8.00
CA SER A 173 8.74 13.59 6.94
C SER A 173 8.91 15.02 7.49
N GLU A 174 8.34 15.32 8.66
CA GLU A 174 8.49 16.63 9.33
C GLU A 174 9.95 16.90 9.75
N HIS A 175 10.67 15.88 10.23
CA HIS A 175 12.10 15.98 10.51
C HIS A 175 12.92 16.19 9.23
N MET A 176 12.54 15.56 8.11
CA MET A 176 13.20 15.80 6.82
C MET A 176 13.09 17.26 6.40
N LEU A 177 11.90 17.87 6.54
CA LEU A 177 11.70 19.29 6.24
C LEU A 177 12.58 20.18 7.11
N ARG A 178 12.66 19.93 8.43
CA ARG A 178 13.56 20.66 9.35
C ARG A 178 15.04 20.53 8.96
N LEU A 179 15.43 19.40 8.39
CA LEU A 179 16.77 19.15 7.86
C LEU A 179 16.96 19.67 6.42
N LYS A 180 16.01 20.43 5.87
CA LYS A 180 15.99 20.94 4.50
C LYS A 180 16.12 19.82 3.44
N ARG A 181 15.51 18.67 3.72
CA ARG A 181 15.41 17.53 2.80
C ARG A 181 13.97 17.39 2.30
N GLU A 182 13.81 16.97 1.06
CA GLU A 182 12.49 16.76 0.44
C GLU A 182 11.94 15.36 0.75
N PRO A 183 10.83 15.23 1.51
CA PRO A 183 10.26 13.93 1.88
C PRO A 183 9.50 13.23 0.74
N PHE A 184 9.11 13.96 -0.31
CA PHE A 184 8.28 13.46 -1.41
C PHE A 184 8.96 13.61 -2.79
N SER A 185 10.30 13.68 -2.82
CA SER A 185 11.05 13.91 -4.07
C SER A 185 10.82 12.87 -5.17
N GLU A 186 10.37 11.67 -4.80
CA GLU A 186 10.11 10.55 -5.71
C GLU A 186 8.70 10.57 -6.31
N TYR A 187 7.86 11.54 -5.90
CA TYR A 187 6.46 11.59 -6.30
C TYR A 187 6.32 12.20 -7.71
N PRO A 188 5.21 11.92 -8.42
CA PRO A 188 4.92 12.58 -9.69
C PRO A 188 4.95 14.12 -9.55
N ALA A 189 5.50 14.81 -10.55
CA ALA A 189 5.61 16.27 -10.53
C ALA A 189 4.22 16.94 -10.58
N GLU A 190 3.22 16.22 -11.10
CA GLU A 190 1.84 16.62 -11.21
C GLU A 190 1.19 16.89 -9.84
N TYR A 191 1.70 16.29 -8.75
CA TYR A 191 1.22 16.50 -7.37
C TYR A 191 2.04 17.52 -6.56
N GLN A 192 3.04 18.13 -7.20
CA GLN A 192 4.02 19.02 -6.56
C GLN A 192 3.97 20.45 -7.14
N VAL A 193 2.80 20.87 -7.63
CA VAL A 193 2.58 22.23 -8.11
C VAL A 193 2.68 23.21 -6.93
N PRO A 194 3.47 24.29 -7.06
CA PRO A 194 3.59 25.30 -6.01
C PRO A 194 2.26 25.94 -5.64
N LEU A 195 2.09 26.24 -4.35
CA LEU A 195 0.97 27.05 -3.87
C LEU A 195 1.09 28.50 -4.32
N THR A 196 -0.04 29.10 -4.70
CA THR A 196 -0.11 30.54 -4.92
C THR A 196 -0.04 31.30 -3.59
N GLU A 197 0.28 32.59 -3.63
CA GLU A 197 0.27 33.42 -2.41
C GLU A 197 -1.12 33.55 -1.80
N GLU A 198 -2.17 33.53 -2.61
CA GLU A 198 -3.56 33.51 -2.12
C GLU A 198 -3.86 32.22 -1.36
N ASP A 199 -3.46 31.07 -1.90
CA ASP A 199 -3.65 29.76 -1.25
C ASP A 199 -2.91 29.70 0.09
N LYS A 200 -1.66 30.19 0.14
CA LYS A 200 -0.88 30.29 1.38
C LYS A 200 -1.57 31.15 2.43
N LEU A 201 -2.14 32.29 2.05
CA LEU A 201 -2.86 33.16 2.98
C LEU A 201 -4.11 32.48 3.55
N LYS A 202 -4.90 31.79 2.72
CA LYS A 202 -6.06 31.01 3.15
C LYS A 202 -5.64 29.89 4.10
N LEU A 203 -4.62 29.12 3.74
CA LEU A 203 -4.06 28.05 4.58
C LEU A 203 -3.55 28.58 5.91
N LYS A 204 -2.84 29.71 5.94
CA LYS A 204 -2.36 30.33 7.19
C LYS A 204 -3.53 30.71 8.11
N GLY A 205 -4.59 31.30 7.55
CA GLY A 205 -5.81 31.62 8.28
C GLY A 205 -6.49 30.39 8.87
N PHE A 206 -6.50 29.28 8.12
CA PHE A 206 -7.01 27.99 8.54
C PHE A 206 -6.17 27.33 9.65
N ILE A 207 -4.84 27.34 9.54
CA ILE A 207 -3.93 26.68 10.49
C ILE A 207 -3.93 27.36 11.87
N SER A 208 -4.08 28.68 11.90
CA SER A 208 -3.98 29.49 13.13
C SER A 208 -5.17 29.35 14.10
N LYS A 209 -6.29 28.79 13.66
CA LYS A 209 -7.55 28.81 14.43
C LYS A 209 -8.05 27.43 14.89
N GLY A 210 -7.43 26.32 14.48
CA GLY A 210 -7.96 24.97 14.73
C GLY A 210 -6.91 23.92 15.08
N ASN A 211 -7.37 22.84 15.74
CA ASN A 211 -6.56 21.65 15.95
C ASN A 211 -6.58 20.78 14.69
N MET A 212 -5.54 20.90 13.88
CA MET A 212 -5.41 20.25 12.57
C MET A 212 -4.62 18.93 12.60
N ASP A 213 -4.30 18.43 13.79
CA ASP A 213 -3.36 17.32 13.95
C ASP A 213 -3.85 16.05 13.26
N GLN A 214 -5.13 15.72 13.40
CA GLN A 214 -5.67 14.53 12.76
C GLN A 214 -5.67 14.69 11.24
N TRP A 215 -6.12 15.82 10.72
CA TRP A 215 -6.17 16.08 9.28
C TRP A 215 -4.79 16.00 8.63
N LEU A 216 -3.76 16.59 9.25
CA LEU A 216 -2.39 16.54 8.72
C LEU A 216 -1.83 15.12 8.70
N LEU A 217 -2.19 14.29 9.69
CA LEU A 217 -1.82 12.87 9.70
C LEU A 217 -2.56 12.08 8.62
N GLU A 218 -3.83 12.37 8.36
CA GLU A 218 -4.60 11.70 7.30
C GLU A 218 -4.12 12.12 5.91
N MET A 219 -3.85 13.41 5.69
CA MET A 219 -3.23 13.89 4.45
C MET A 219 -1.85 13.23 4.22
N HIS A 220 -1.03 13.11 5.27
CA HIS A 220 0.28 12.46 5.18
C HIS A 220 0.17 10.98 4.83
N GLU A 221 -0.75 10.26 5.49
CA GLU A 221 -0.99 8.86 5.19
C GLU A 221 -1.51 8.67 3.76
N PHE A 222 -2.41 9.53 3.30
CA PHE A 222 -2.90 9.52 1.92
C PHE A 222 -1.77 9.75 0.91
N LEU A 223 -0.89 10.72 1.18
CA LEU A 223 0.33 10.92 0.39
C LEU A 223 1.13 9.61 0.31
N LEU A 224 1.48 9.00 1.44
CA LEU A 224 2.32 7.81 1.47
C LEU A 224 1.69 6.57 0.85
N LEU A 225 0.43 6.30 1.17
CA LEU A 225 -0.21 5.02 0.86
C LEU A 225 -0.98 5.03 -0.45
N VAL A 226 -1.34 6.20 -0.95
CA VAL A 226 -2.14 6.35 -2.18
C VAL A 226 -1.31 7.04 -3.26
N LEU A 227 -0.87 8.28 -3.02
CA LEU A 227 -0.15 9.04 -4.04
C LEU A 227 1.32 8.61 -4.23
N GLY A 228 1.89 7.90 -3.26
CA GLY A 228 3.22 7.28 -3.35
C GLY A 228 3.26 6.00 -4.19
N ARG A 229 2.12 5.49 -4.68
CA ARG A 229 2.09 4.29 -5.54
C ARG A 229 2.54 4.60 -6.96
N LEU A 230 3.13 3.60 -7.60
CA LEU A 230 3.35 3.63 -9.05
C LEU A 230 2.01 3.86 -9.76
N ARG A 231 1.99 4.83 -10.69
CA ARG A 231 0.79 5.22 -11.47
C ARG A 231 -0.39 5.74 -10.65
N ALA A 232 -0.13 6.37 -9.50
CA ALA A 232 -1.19 7.03 -8.72
C ALA A 232 -2.04 8.02 -9.55
N THR A 233 -1.51 8.61 -10.62
CA THR A 233 -2.21 9.51 -11.54
C THR A 233 -3.30 8.85 -12.38
N ASP A 234 -3.26 7.52 -12.54
CA ASP A 234 -4.28 6.77 -13.28
C ASP A 234 -5.57 6.66 -12.46
N ASP A 235 -5.43 6.51 -11.14
CA ASP A 235 -6.53 6.34 -10.19
C ASP A 235 -6.98 7.66 -9.54
N TYR A 236 -6.06 8.63 -9.41
CA TYR A 236 -6.31 9.92 -8.78
C TYR A 236 -5.93 11.06 -9.73
N SER A 237 -6.91 11.89 -10.10
CA SER A 237 -6.62 13.03 -10.98
C SER A 237 -5.99 14.18 -10.19
N PRO A 238 -4.86 14.76 -10.63
CA PRO A 238 -4.28 15.95 -10.00
C PRO A 238 -5.22 17.17 -9.93
N LEU A 239 -6.31 17.18 -10.71
CA LEU A 239 -7.29 18.25 -10.73
C LEU A 239 -8.39 18.12 -9.68
N TRP A 240 -8.48 16.96 -8.99
CA TRP A 240 -9.49 16.73 -7.97
C TRP A 240 -9.23 17.57 -6.72
N SER A 241 -10.30 17.89 -5.98
CA SER A 241 -10.23 18.64 -4.74
C SER A 241 -9.49 17.85 -3.65
N VAL A 242 -8.58 18.51 -2.94
CA VAL A 242 -7.86 17.90 -1.79
C VAL A 242 -8.85 17.52 -0.70
N ILE A 243 -9.78 18.41 -0.34
CA ILE A 243 -10.70 18.17 0.77
C ILE A 243 -11.61 17.00 0.47
N GLU A 244 -12.25 16.97 -0.69
CA GLU A 244 -13.19 15.91 -1.06
C GLU A 244 -12.49 14.55 -1.17
N THR A 245 -11.30 14.52 -1.77
CA THR A 245 -10.55 13.27 -1.96
C THR A 245 -10.06 12.69 -0.64
N VAL A 246 -9.46 13.52 0.22
CA VAL A 246 -8.96 13.06 1.52
C VAL A 246 -10.11 12.73 2.47
N ALA A 247 -11.22 13.48 2.44
CA ALA A 247 -12.44 13.14 3.16
C ALA A 247 -13.00 11.77 2.73
N ALA A 248 -13.13 11.51 1.42
CA ALA A 248 -13.56 10.21 0.92
C ALA A 248 -12.60 9.07 1.33
N TYR A 249 -11.29 9.34 1.41
CA TYR A 249 -10.32 8.39 1.94
C TYR A 249 -10.53 8.11 3.44
N MET A 250 -10.79 9.14 4.24
CA MET A 250 -11.09 9.02 5.67
C MET A 250 -12.39 8.24 5.92
N ASP A 251 -13.43 8.49 5.12
CA ASP A 251 -14.70 7.76 5.19
C ASP A 251 -14.51 6.26 4.95
N ARG A 252 -13.70 5.89 3.95
CA ARG A 252 -13.34 4.48 3.68
C ARG A 252 -12.62 3.83 4.86
N LYS A 253 -11.89 4.61 5.66
CA LYS A 253 -11.22 4.15 6.89
C LYS A 253 -12.14 4.13 8.12
N GLY A 254 -13.33 4.72 8.03
CA GLY A 254 -14.23 4.93 9.18
C GLY A 254 -13.70 5.97 10.17
N VAL A 255 -12.98 6.98 9.68
CA VAL A 255 -12.48 8.11 10.48
C VAL A 255 -13.28 9.35 10.11
N GLU A 256 -13.91 10.00 11.08
CA GLU A 256 -14.69 11.21 10.84
C GLU A 256 -13.79 12.40 10.48
N VAL A 257 -14.20 13.17 9.48
CA VAL A 257 -13.58 14.46 9.15
C VAL A 257 -13.98 15.47 10.24
N PRO A 258 -13.04 16.20 10.85
CA PRO A 258 -13.40 17.19 11.85
C PRO A 258 -14.21 18.33 11.21
N LEU A 259 -15.33 18.73 11.81
CA LEU A 259 -16.22 19.81 11.32
C LEU A 259 -15.46 21.10 10.95
N TYR A 260 -14.46 21.46 11.77
CA TYR A 260 -13.62 22.62 11.50
C TYR A 260 -12.91 22.56 10.14
N VAL A 261 -12.51 21.36 9.70
CA VAL A 261 -11.91 21.13 8.37
C VAL A 261 -12.95 21.32 7.28
N GLU A 262 -14.12 20.71 7.44
CA GLU A 262 -15.21 20.80 6.46
C GLU A 262 -15.62 22.26 6.22
N GLU A 263 -15.67 23.07 7.27
CA GLU A 263 -16.13 24.46 7.18
C GLU A 263 -15.04 25.45 6.73
N ASN A 264 -13.75 25.14 6.95
CA ASN A 264 -12.68 26.15 6.84
C ASN A 264 -11.51 25.75 5.93
N PHE A 265 -11.41 24.50 5.47
CA PHE A 265 -10.34 24.12 4.56
C PHE A 265 -10.59 24.72 3.16
N PRO A 266 -9.56 25.23 2.46
CA PRO A 266 -9.77 25.89 1.17
C PRO A 266 -10.27 24.92 0.09
N GLU A 267 -11.49 25.15 -0.40
CA GLU A 267 -12.16 24.31 -1.40
C GLU A 267 -11.45 24.28 -2.76
N ASN A 268 -10.70 25.34 -3.08
CA ASN A 268 -10.03 25.51 -4.38
C ASN A 268 -8.71 24.76 -4.50
N LEU A 269 -8.22 24.12 -3.43
CA LEU A 269 -6.97 23.37 -3.45
C LEU A 269 -7.16 22.03 -4.17
N GLN A 270 -6.30 21.80 -5.15
CA GLN A 270 -6.31 20.57 -5.94
C GLN A 270 -5.23 19.59 -5.49
N LEU A 271 -5.40 18.30 -5.80
CA LEU A 271 -4.40 17.27 -5.54
C LEU A 271 -3.05 17.63 -6.15
N SER A 272 -3.02 18.41 -7.24
CA SER A 272 -1.79 18.94 -7.82
C SER A 272 -0.93 19.74 -6.85
N GLN A 273 -1.54 20.31 -5.81
CA GLN A 273 -0.89 21.13 -4.78
C GLN A 273 -0.79 20.42 -3.43
N ILE A 274 -1.20 19.15 -3.31
CA ILE A 274 -1.35 18.46 -2.01
C ILE A 274 -0.03 18.32 -1.25
N VAL A 275 1.07 18.03 -1.95
CA VAL A 275 2.41 17.91 -1.34
C VAL A 275 2.82 19.24 -0.73
N GLU A 276 2.71 20.32 -1.49
CA GLU A 276 3.07 21.67 -1.02
C GLU A 276 2.10 22.18 0.05
N THR A 277 0.82 21.80 -0.01
CA THR A 277 -0.18 22.07 1.04
C THR A 277 0.24 21.45 2.36
N TRP A 278 0.61 20.16 2.38
CA TRP A 278 1.03 19.49 3.58
C TRP A 278 2.32 20.08 4.15
N LYS A 279 3.33 20.32 3.29
CA LYS A 279 4.61 20.94 3.67
C LYS A 279 4.41 22.32 4.29
N TYR A 280 3.59 23.17 3.65
CA TYR A 280 3.28 24.50 4.15
C TYR A 280 2.57 24.42 5.50
N ALA A 281 1.58 23.54 5.65
CA ALA A 281 0.80 23.44 6.87
C ALA A 281 1.62 22.97 8.08
N VAL A 282 2.49 21.98 7.88
CA VAL A 282 3.45 21.52 8.90
C VAL A 282 4.39 22.65 9.31
N THR A 283 4.98 23.35 8.34
CA THR A 283 5.97 24.40 8.62
C THR A 283 5.33 25.57 9.36
N ALA A 284 4.19 26.06 8.87
CA ALA A 284 3.46 27.14 9.51
C ALA A 284 3.04 26.76 10.94
N LYS A 285 2.56 25.53 11.16
CA LYS A 285 2.21 25.05 12.51
C LYS A 285 3.42 25.08 13.45
N GLN A 286 4.61 24.69 12.98
CA GLN A 286 5.84 24.74 13.79
C GLN A 286 6.21 26.17 14.16
N ASP A 287 6.13 27.11 13.22
CA ASP A 287 6.39 28.53 13.47
C ASP A 287 5.44 29.08 14.55
N TRP A 288 4.13 28.78 14.46
CA TRP A 288 3.15 29.16 15.48
C TRP A 288 3.44 28.56 16.86
N MET A 289 3.94 27.32 16.94
CA MET A 289 4.29 26.68 18.22
C MET A 289 5.60 27.22 18.83
N MET A 290 6.43 27.92 18.06
CA MET A 290 7.67 28.54 18.52
C MET A 290 7.48 30.03 18.89
N GLU A 291 6.45 30.68 18.34
CA GLU A 291 6.09 32.08 18.63
C GLU A 291 5.18 32.26 19.86
N GLY A 292 4.56 31.18 20.37
CA GLY A 292 3.69 31.18 21.56
C GLY A 292 4.35 30.55 22.79
#